data_AF-A0A942ETL2-F1
#
_entry.id   AF-A0A942ETL2-F1
#
_cell.length_a   1.000
_cell.length_b   1.000
_cell.length_c   1.000
_cell.angle_alpha   90.00
_cell.angle_beta   90.00
_cell.angle_gamma   90.00
#
_symmetry.space_group_name_H-M   'P 1'
#
loop_
_entity.id
_entity.type
_entity.pdbx_description
1 polymer ?
#
loop_
_entity_poly.entity_id
_entity_poly.type
_entity_poly.pdbx_seq_one_letter_code
_entity_poly.pdbx_strand_id
1 'polypeptide(L)' 'YPSIQKGLWGGSLWSPSYFAGSCGGAPLTVIRQYIEQQSPLED' A
#
# COMPACT_ATOMS: atom_id res chain seq x y z
N TYR A 1 11.75 -10.53 -17.04
CA TYR A 1 10.72 -11.58 -16.90
C TYR A 1 9.44 -11.07 -17.55
N PRO A 2 9.14 -11.46 -18.80
CA PRO A 2 8.04 -10.85 -19.57
C PRO A 2 6.66 -11.05 -18.96
N SER A 3 6.46 -12.15 -18.21
CA SER A 3 5.16 -12.52 -17.66
C SER A 3 4.61 -11.59 -16.58
N ILE A 4 5.45 -10.81 -15.89
CA ILE A 4 5.02 -9.89 -14.83
C ILE A 4 4.79 -8.45 -15.33
N GLN A 5 5.24 -8.11 -16.54
CA GLN A 5 5.23 -6.72 -17.03
C GLN A 5 3.82 -6.13 -17.14
N LYS A 6 2.80 -6.96 -17.40
CA LYS A 6 1.39 -6.52 -17.47
C LYS A 6 0.79 -6.15 -16.11
N GLY A 7 1.35 -6.63 -15.01
CA GLY A 7 0.86 -6.41 -13.66
C GLY A 7 1.60 -5.31 -12.89
N LEU A 8 2.50 -4.59 -13.56
CA LEU A 8 3.29 -3.53 -12.93
C LEU A 8 2.46 -2.25 -12.79
N TRP A 9 2.59 -1.62 -11.63
CA TRP A 9 2.11 -0.27 -11.35
C TRP A 9 3.09 0.74 -11.96
N GLY A 10 2.90 1.11 -13.23
CA GLY A 10 3.77 2.10 -13.90
C GLY A 10 5.24 1.70 -14.00
N GLY A 11 5.53 0.39 -14.04
CA GLY A 11 6.90 -0.15 -14.05
C GLY A 11 7.40 -0.67 -12.70
N SER A 12 6.63 -0.45 -11.62
CA SER A 12 6.95 -0.94 -10.27
C SER A 12 6.05 -2.10 -9.86
N LEU A 13 6.57 -3.01 -9.02
CA LEU A 13 5.79 -4.14 -8.49
C LEU A 13 4.81 -3.72 -7.39
N TRP A 14 5.09 -2.62 -6.70
CA TRP A 14 4.34 -2.15 -5.54
C TRP A 14 4.03 -0.65 -5.68
N SER A 15 2.97 -0.21 -4.99
CA SER A 15 2.71 1.22 -4.81
C SER A 15 3.91 1.89 -4.12
N PRO A 16 4.23 3.15 -4.46
CA PRO A 16 5.28 3.91 -3.77
C PRO A 16 4.95 4.22 -2.31
N SER A 17 3.69 4.13 -1.90
CA SER A 17 3.27 4.33 -0.52
C SER A 17 3.63 3.12 0.36
N TYR A 18 4.19 3.37 1.54
CA TYR A 18 4.51 2.33 2.52
C TYR A 18 4.15 2.77 3.95
N PHE A 19 3.84 1.79 4.80
CA PHE A 19 3.63 1.97 6.24
C PHE A 19 4.66 1.14 7.01
N ALA A 20 5.29 1.74 8.02
CA ALA A 20 6.23 1.06 8.92
C ALA A 20 5.88 1.40 10.37
N GLY A 21 5.84 0.39 11.23
CA GLY A 21 5.53 0.56 12.66
C GLY A 21 6.23 -0.51 13.51
N SER A 22 6.50 -0.20 14.78
CA SER A 22 7.16 -1.12 15.71
C SER A 22 6.23 -2.26 16.16
N CYS A 23 6.76 -3.48 16.25
CA CYS A 23 6.07 -4.68 16.74
C CYS A 23 5.93 -4.66 18.28
N GLY A 24 5.20 -3.69 18.81
CA GLY A 24 4.95 -3.50 20.24
C GLY A 24 3.49 -3.14 20.52
N GLY A 25 2.56 -3.69 19.73
CA GLY A 25 1.13 -3.40 19.84
C GLY A 25 0.67 -2.25 18.94
N ALA A 26 1.18 -2.13 17.71
CA ALA A 26 0.50 -1.32 16.69
C ALA A 26 -0.92 -1.88 16.55
N PRO A 27 -1.95 -1.18 17.04
CA PRO A 27 -3.28 -1.74 17.08
C PRO A 27 -3.80 -1.85 15.65
N LEU A 28 -4.55 -2.91 15.36
CA LEU A 28 -5.13 -3.21 14.05
C LEU A 28 -5.87 -2.00 13.43
N THR A 29 -6.32 -1.08 14.29
CA THR A 29 -6.94 0.20 13.95
C THR A 29 -6.03 1.14 13.15
N VAL A 30 -4.72 1.17 13.41
CA VAL A 30 -3.77 2.07 12.72
C VAL A 30 -3.55 1.60 11.28
N ILE A 31 -3.44 0.29 11.05
CA ILE A 31 -3.30 -0.28 9.70
C ILE A 31 -4.56 -0.01 8.89
N ARG A 32 -5.75 -0.18 9.51
CA ARG A 32 -7.04 0.11 8.86
C ARG A 32 -7.14 1.57 8.42
N GLN A 33 -6.80 2.51 9.31
CA GLN A 33 -6.80 3.94 8.99
C GLN A 33 -5.85 4.30 7.85
N TYR A 34 -4.65 3.71 7.83
CA TYR A 34 -3.72 3.93 6.73
C TYR A 34 -4.32 3.48 5.39
N ILE A 35 -4.93 2.29 5.32
CA ILE A 35 -5.53 1.78 4.08
C ILE A 35 -6.68 2.68 3.61
N GLU A 36 -7.54 3.13 4.51
CA GLU A 36 -8.67 4.02 4.20
C GLU A 36 -8.20 5.39 3.68
N GLN A 37 -7.08 5.91 4.21
CA GLN A 37 -6.48 7.17 3.73
C GLN A 37 -5.77 7.05 2.38
N GLN A 38 -5.41 5.83 1.94
CA GLN A 38 -4.76 5.62 0.63
C GLN A 38 -5.78 5.52 -0.53
N SER A 39 -7.07 5.47 -0.24
CA SER A 39 -8.09 5.63 -1.29
C SER A 39 -8.13 7.09 -1.74
N PRO A 40 -8.00 7.39 -3.04
CA PRO A 40 -8.16 8.75 -3.54
C PRO A 40 -9.59 9.22 -3.23
N LEU A 41 -9.75 10.49 -2.86
CA LEU A 41 -11.03 11.18 -2.90
C LEU A 41 -11.64 10.93 -4.28
N GLU A 42 -12.83 10.33 -4.32
CA GLU A 42 -13.60 10.20 -5.56
C GLU A 42 -13.87 11.61 -6.11
N ASP A 43 -13.57 11.83 -7.40
CA ASP A 43 -14.22 12.85 -8.24
C ASP A 43 -15.61 12.35 -8.65
#